data_AF-A0A954ZN60-F1
#
_entry.id   AF-A0A954ZN60-F1
#
_cell.length_a   1.000
_cell.length_b   1.000
_cell.length_c   1.000
_cell.angle_alpha   90.00
_cell.angle_beta   90.00
_cell.angle_gamma   90.00
#
_symmetry.space_group_name_H-M   'P 1'
#
loop_
_entity.id
_entity.type
_entity.pdbx_description
1 polymer ?
#
loop_
_entity_poly.entity_id
_entity_poly.type
_entity_poly.pdbx_seq_one_letter_code
_entity_poly.pdbx_strand_id
1 'polypeptide(L)'
;MPRVLPRNRPIFTACVLMLLAITPLTGCDNADARLDIIYSGVSKNGRAATFGNLKSEFDKGNITFESAMIRAEEMLQANDADAIAFAGAVLDLSEAIEDKFPTGGEFELFWRRIGRLAYTSAHAAFEAGDYETGSTLVLAGPDRWKRDPYWIAYPNHEILVALSMAYEGNARGGIALLSRRTPQPDEYKEAIQSLAEIQRRQQRARDRAEENEEEGG
;
A
#
# COMPACT_ATOMS: atom_id res chain seq x y z
N MET A 1 -36.73 -33.17 57.42
CA MET A 1 -35.25 -33.19 57.36
C MET A 1 -34.79 -32.04 56.49
N PRO A 2 -34.06 -31.04 57.02
CA PRO A 2 -33.61 -29.90 56.23
C PRO A 2 -32.34 -30.25 55.45
N ARG A 3 -32.30 -29.90 54.16
CA ARG A 3 -31.10 -30.00 53.30
C ARG A 3 -30.21 -28.77 53.54
N VAL A 4 -28.98 -29.02 53.99
CA VAL A 4 -27.91 -28.03 54.10
C VAL A 4 -27.19 -27.96 52.74
N LEU A 5 -27.15 -26.78 52.11
CA LEU A 5 -26.35 -26.53 50.91
C LEU A 5 -24.94 -26.03 51.28
N PRO A 6 -23.88 -26.49 50.60
CA PRO A 6 -22.52 -26.04 50.85
C PRO A 6 -22.27 -24.62 50.31
N ARG A 7 -21.71 -23.80 51.18
CA ARG A 7 -21.31 -22.41 50.95
C ARG A 7 -20.01 -22.38 50.12
N ASN A 8 -20.13 -22.47 48.80
CA ASN A 8 -19.00 -22.36 47.87
C ASN A 8 -18.49 -20.91 47.83
N ARG A 9 -17.17 -20.76 48.04
CA ARG A 9 -16.42 -19.50 48.16
C ARG A 9 -16.06 -18.94 46.77
N PRO A 10 -16.60 -17.79 46.33
CA PRO A 10 -16.23 -17.18 45.06
C PRO A 10 -15.22 -16.03 45.26
N ILE A 11 -14.13 -16.26 46.01
CA ILE A 11 -13.18 -15.17 46.33
C ILE A 11 -11.80 -15.38 45.72
N PHE A 12 -11.41 -16.62 45.38
CA PHE A 12 -10.04 -16.87 44.88
C PHE A 12 -9.86 -16.73 43.36
N THR A 13 -10.93 -16.65 42.57
CA THR A 13 -10.82 -16.58 41.09
C THR A 13 -10.68 -15.15 40.55
N ALA A 14 -10.95 -14.13 41.38
CA ALA A 14 -10.93 -12.73 40.93
C ALA A 14 -9.53 -12.09 40.90
N CYS A 15 -8.56 -12.63 41.66
CA CYS A 15 -7.20 -12.05 41.73
C CYS A 15 -6.26 -12.50 40.60
N VAL A 16 -6.53 -13.62 39.92
CA VAL A 16 -5.67 -14.11 38.82
C VAL A 16 -5.95 -13.37 37.51
N LEU A 17 -7.19 -12.88 37.31
CA LEU A 17 -7.57 -12.12 36.11
C LEU A 17 -7.10 -10.65 36.12
N MET A 18 -6.75 -10.10 37.28
CA MET A 18 -6.26 -8.71 37.39
C MET A 18 -4.74 -8.57 37.21
N LEU A 19 -3.98 -9.67 37.32
CA LEU A 19 -2.51 -9.65 37.14
C LEU A 19 -2.05 -9.79 35.68
N LEU A 20 -2.95 -10.11 34.74
CA LEU A 20 -2.62 -10.21 33.32
C LEU A 20 -2.74 -8.88 32.55
N ALA A 21 -3.19 -7.81 33.19
CA ALA A 21 -3.50 -6.53 32.53
C ALA A 21 -2.36 -5.49 32.60
N ILE A 22 -1.19 -5.84 33.15
CA ILE A 22 -0.07 -4.92 33.33
C ILE A 22 1.25 -5.59 32.88
N THR A 23 1.31 -6.04 31.63
CA THR A 23 2.61 -6.18 30.95
C THR A 23 2.94 -4.81 30.32
N PRO A 24 3.96 -4.11 30.82
CA PRO A 24 4.24 -2.73 30.44
C PRO A 24 4.69 -2.61 28.98
N LEU A 25 4.39 -1.43 28.42
CA LEU A 25 4.61 -0.89 27.09
C LEU A 25 6.08 -0.80 26.63
N THR A 26 7.01 -1.58 27.18
CA THR A 26 8.45 -1.57 26.78
C THR A 26 8.71 -2.12 25.37
N GLY A 27 7.66 -2.49 24.63
CA GLY A 27 7.77 -2.95 23.24
C GLY A 27 7.77 -1.84 22.19
N CYS A 28 7.20 -0.66 22.47
CA CYS A 28 7.05 0.38 21.44
C CYS A 28 8.39 1.01 21.04
N ASP A 29 9.23 1.44 22.00
CA ASP A 29 10.52 2.07 21.71
C ASP A 29 11.49 1.15 20.93
N ASN A 30 11.31 -0.16 21.06
CA ASN A 30 12.14 -1.14 20.35
C ASN A 30 11.69 -1.31 18.89
N ALA A 31 10.39 -1.18 18.59
CA ALA A 31 9.88 -1.33 17.23
C ALA A 31 10.41 -0.21 16.31
N ASP A 32 10.37 1.04 16.78
CA ASP A 32 10.85 2.19 15.98
C ASP A 32 12.35 2.09 15.70
N ALA A 33 13.16 1.77 16.72
CA ALA A 33 14.60 1.56 16.55
C ALA A 33 14.91 0.41 15.56
N ARG A 34 14.09 -0.64 15.54
CA ARG A 34 14.24 -1.74 14.56
C ARG A 34 13.87 -1.28 13.16
N LEU A 35 12.78 -0.54 13.01
CA LEU A 35 12.35 0.00 11.72
C LEU A 35 13.38 1.00 11.17
N ASP A 36 14.02 1.82 12.01
CA ASP A 36 15.10 2.71 11.61
C ASP A 36 16.33 1.95 11.08
N ILE A 37 16.70 0.85 11.75
CA ILE A 37 17.78 -0.02 11.27
C ILE A 37 17.42 -0.60 9.90
N ILE A 38 16.19 -1.11 9.73
CA ILE A 38 15.75 -1.65 8.44
C ILE A 38 15.74 -0.55 7.36
N TYR A 39 15.19 0.61 7.68
CA TYR A 39 15.08 1.77 6.79
C TYR A 39 16.46 2.25 6.31
N SER A 40 17.43 2.37 7.22
CA SER A 40 18.80 2.79 6.89
C SER A 40 19.52 1.86 5.89
N GLY A 41 19.01 0.64 5.71
CA GLY A 41 19.51 -0.32 4.73
C GLY A 41 18.83 -0.26 3.36
N VAL A 42 17.83 0.60 3.15
CA VAL A 42 16.98 0.59 1.94
C VAL A 42 17.76 0.95 0.69
N SER A 43 18.42 2.12 0.64
CA SER A 43 19.24 2.56 -0.50
C SER A 43 20.29 1.53 -0.93
N LYS A 44 20.83 0.77 0.03
CA LYS A 44 21.86 -0.24 -0.24
C LYS A 44 21.30 -1.57 -0.75
N ASN A 45 20.18 -2.02 -0.18
CA ASN A 45 19.70 -3.39 -0.38
C ASN A 45 18.45 -3.48 -1.27
N GLY A 46 17.74 -2.37 -1.48
CA GLY A 46 16.53 -2.28 -2.29
C GLY A 46 15.27 -2.84 -1.60
N ARG A 47 14.14 -2.72 -2.31
CA ARG A 47 12.79 -3.11 -1.85
C ARG A 47 12.71 -4.58 -1.41
N ALA A 48 13.19 -5.51 -2.24
CA ALA A 48 13.05 -6.95 -1.97
C ALA A 48 13.77 -7.40 -0.68
N ALA A 49 15.00 -6.91 -0.44
CA ALA A 49 15.74 -7.22 0.78
C ALA A 49 15.11 -6.54 2.01
N THR A 50 14.63 -5.31 1.84
CA THR A 50 13.88 -4.58 2.88
C THR A 50 12.63 -5.35 3.29
N PHE A 51 11.85 -5.88 2.33
CA PHE A 51 10.73 -6.77 2.59
C PHE A 51 11.14 -8.01 3.39
N GLY A 52 12.24 -8.68 3.01
CA GLY A 52 12.75 -9.83 3.73
C GLY A 52 13.08 -9.52 5.20
N ASN A 53 13.68 -8.35 5.45
CA ASN A 53 13.98 -7.88 6.81
C ASN A 53 12.71 -7.55 7.60
N LEU A 54 11.76 -6.82 7.00
CA LEU A 54 10.46 -6.51 7.60
C LEU A 54 9.72 -7.79 7.99
N LYS A 55 9.64 -8.76 7.09
CA LYS A 55 8.98 -10.04 7.35
C LYS A 55 9.65 -10.82 8.48
N SER A 56 10.99 -10.89 8.48
CA SER A 56 11.75 -11.53 9.55
C SER A 56 11.46 -10.92 10.92
N GLU A 57 11.47 -9.58 11.03
CA GLU A 57 11.20 -8.90 12.31
C GLU A 57 9.74 -8.99 12.73
N PHE A 58 8.80 -8.99 11.77
CA PHE A 58 7.38 -9.22 12.02
C PHE A 58 7.12 -10.63 12.55
N ASP A 59 7.70 -11.67 11.94
CA ASP A 59 7.51 -13.06 12.38
C ASP A 59 8.12 -13.32 13.78
N LYS A 60 9.13 -12.54 14.19
CA LYS A 60 9.66 -12.54 15.57
C LYS A 60 8.80 -11.76 16.57
N GLY A 61 7.81 -11.01 16.10
CA GLY A 61 7.01 -10.10 16.93
C GLY A 61 7.76 -8.86 17.39
N ASN A 62 8.90 -8.53 16.76
CA ASN A 62 9.71 -7.35 17.11
C ASN A 62 9.12 -6.05 16.53
N ILE A 63 8.36 -6.15 15.44
CA ILE A 63 7.61 -5.05 14.84
C ILE A 63 6.17 -5.49 14.58
N THR A 64 5.28 -4.52 14.45
CA THR A 64 3.92 -4.74 13.96
C THR A 64 3.79 -4.22 12.52
N PHE A 65 2.79 -4.72 11.79
CA PHE A 65 2.47 -4.15 10.48
C PHE A 65 2.07 -2.67 10.59
N GLU A 66 1.31 -2.32 11.63
CA GLU A 66 0.88 -0.94 11.91
C GLU A 66 2.08 0.01 12.10
N SER A 67 3.08 -0.38 12.90
CA SER A 67 4.29 0.44 13.09
C SER A 67 5.07 0.62 11.79
N ALA A 68 5.17 -0.43 10.95
CA ALA A 68 5.85 -0.35 9.67
C ALA A 68 5.12 0.60 8.69
N MET A 69 3.79 0.55 8.67
CA MET A 69 2.94 1.43 7.86
C MET A 69 3.04 2.89 8.31
N ILE A 70 2.97 3.18 9.62
CA ILE A 70 3.21 4.54 10.16
C ILE A 70 4.57 5.05 9.70
N ARG A 71 5.62 4.24 9.86
CA ARG A 71 6.97 4.64 9.47
C ARG A 71 7.07 4.94 7.98
N ALA A 72 6.46 4.12 7.12
CA ALA A 72 6.45 4.38 5.68
C ALA A 72 5.73 5.68 5.32
N GLU A 73 4.60 5.97 5.97
CA GLU A 73 3.87 7.23 5.79
C GLU A 73 4.72 8.44 6.21
N GLU A 74 5.44 8.36 7.33
CA GLU A 74 6.35 9.42 7.79
C GLU A 74 7.47 9.70 6.79
N MET A 75 8.11 8.65 6.25
CA MET A 75 9.21 8.81 5.29
C MET A 75 8.72 9.39 3.95
N LEU A 76 7.53 8.99 3.51
CA LEU A 76 6.90 9.57 2.32
C LEU A 76 6.55 11.06 2.55
N GLN A 77 6.05 11.42 3.72
CA GLN A 77 5.76 12.82 4.08
C GLN A 77 7.02 13.68 4.18
N ALA A 78 8.14 13.09 4.61
CA ALA A 78 9.44 13.75 4.65
C ALA A 78 10.07 13.91 3.25
N ASN A 79 9.49 13.31 2.20
CA ASN A 79 10.02 13.27 0.84
C ASN A 79 11.46 12.73 0.79
N ASP A 80 11.71 11.69 1.59
CA ASP A 80 13.01 11.01 1.63
C ASP A 80 13.20 10.12 0.39
N ALA A 81 14.43 10.03 -0.13
CA ALA A 81 14.73 9.30 -1.36
C ALA A 81 14.46 7.79 -1.24
N ASP A 82 14.62 7.21 -0.05
CA ASP A 82 14.42 5.78 0.21
C ASP A 82 12.95 5.45 0.56
N ALA A 83 12.10 6.46 0.73
CA ALA A 83 10.73 6.30 1.21
C ALA A 83 9.86 5.44 0.28
N ILE A 84 10.00 5.62 -1.03
CA ILE A 84 9.23 4.87 -2.05
C ILE A 84 9.53 3.38 -1.96
N ALA A 85 10.82 3.01 -1.91
CA ALA A 85 11.25 1.63 -1.84
C ALA A 85 10.85 0.97 -0.50
N PHE A 86 10.93 1.72 0.61
CA PHE A 86 10.47 1.24 1.91
C PHE A 86 8.95 1.03 1.95
N ALA A 87 8.16 1.98 1.46
CA ALA A 87 6.71 1.85 1.38
C ALA A 87 6.29 0.65 0.51
N GLY A 88 6.97 0.43 -0.62
CA GLY A 88 6.79 -0.76 -1.43
C GLY A 88 7.05 -2.06 -0.67
N ALA A 89 8.11 -2.11 0.12
CA ALA A 89 8.44 -3.27 0.94
C ALA A 89 7.40 -3.53 2.05
N VAL A 90 6.79 -2.47 2.61
CA VAL A 90 5.68 -2.60 3.57
C VAL A 90 4.41 -3.13 2.88
N LEU A 91 4.13 -2.72 1.64
CA LEU A 91 3.04 -3.27 0.84
C LEU A 91 3.28 -4.75 0.50
N ASP A 92 4.50 -5.13 0.14
CA ASP A 92 4.88 -6.54 -0.08
C ASP A 92 4.71 -7.37 1.20
N LEU A 93 5.08 -6.80 2.36
CA LEU A 93 4.83 -7.43 3.66
C LEU A 93 3.34 -7.66 3.85
N SER A 94 2.51 -6.65 3.58
CA SER A 94 1.06 -6.73 3.76
C SER A 94 0.41 -7.85 2.94
N GLU A 95 0.90 -8.08 1.72
CA GLU A 95 0.44 -9.18 0.86
C GLU A 95 0.88 -10.54 1.43
N ALA A 96 2.13 -10.64 1.87
CA ALA A 96 2.69 -11.89 2.42
C ALA A 96 2.08 -12.33 3.76
N ILE A 97 1.38 -11.44 4.47
CA ILE A 97 0.74 -11.73 5.76
C ILE A 97 -0.79 -11.53 5.73
N GLU A 98 -1.39 -11.49 4.52
CA GLU A 98 -2.81 -11.20 4.36
C GLU A 98 -3.71 -12.14 5.20
N ASP A 99 -3.32 -13.41 5.35
CA ASP A 99 -4.03 -14.41 6.15
C ASP A 99 -4.08 -14.08 7.66
N LYS A 100 -3.18 -13.21 8.13
CA LYS A 100 -3.13 -12.72 9.51
C LYS A 100 -3.97 -11.47 9.74
N PHE A 101 -4.51 -10.86 8.68
CA PHE A 101 -5.32 -9.64 8.78
C PHE A 101 -6.79 -9.92 9.05
N PRO A 102 -7.50 -8.93 9.63
CA PRO A 102 -8.92 -9.09 9.88
C PRO A 102 -9.72 -9.08 8.56
N THR A 103 -10.56 -10.09 8.37
CA THR A 103 -11.39 -10.26 7.16
C THR A 103 -12.78 -9.63 7.26
N GLY A 104 -13.17 -9.20 8.47
CA GLY A 104 -14.46 -8.58 8.75
C GLY A 104 -14.68 -7.27 8.00
N GLY A 105 -15.94 -6.99 7.64
CA GLY A 105 -16.33 -5.74 6.99
C GLY A 105 -16.20 -4.52 7.90
N GLU A 106 -16.15 -4.69 9.20
CA GLU A 106 -15.89 -3.64 10.18
C GLU A 106 -14.46 -3.05 10.06
N PHE A 107 -13.55 -3.74 9.35
CA PHE A 107 -12.17 -3.32 9.15
C PHE A 107 -11.94 -2.61 7.80
N GLU A 108 -12.97 -2.10 7.12
CA GLU A 108 -12.79 -1.36 5.85
C GLU A 108 -11.82 -0.17 5.98
N LEU A 109 -11.73 0.49 7.14
CA LEU A 109 -10.78 1.60 7.34
C LEU A 109 -9.32 1.13 7.29
N PHE A 110 -9.03 -0.06 7.80
CA PHE A 110 -7.71 -0.68 7.73
C PHE A 110 -7.31 -0.92 6.26
N TRP A 111 -8.19 -1.56 5.49
CA TRP A 111 -7.96 -1.84 4.07
C TRP A 111 -7.81 -0.55 3.24
N ARG A 112 -8.61 0.49 3.54
CA ARG A 112 -8.46 1.80 2.91
C ARG A 112 -7.11 2.44 3.17
N ARG A 113 -6.53 2.25 4.36
CA ARG A 113 -5.21 2.78 4.69
C ARG A 113 -4.10 2.11 3.89
N ILE A 114 -4.16 0.78 3.71
CA ILE A 114 -3.23 0.06 2.82
C ILE A 114 -3.32 0.63 1.39
N GLY A 115 -4.53 0.78 0.85
CA GLY A 115 -4.72 1.39 -0.47
C GLY A 115 -4.19 2.82 -0.55
N ARG A 116 -4.31 3.62 0.53
CA ARG A 116 -3.75 4.98 0.58
C ARG A 116 -2.22 4.98 0.57
N LEU A 117 -1.58 4.03 1.26
CA LEU A 117 -0.13 3.86 1.22
C LEU A 117 0.33 3.51 -0.20
N ALA A 118 -0.34 2.57 -0.86
CA ALA A 118 -0.11 2.21 -2.27
C ALA A 118 -0.21 3.45 -3.18
N TYR A 119 -1.31 4.20 -3.09
CA TYR A 119 -1.48 5.45 -3.85
C TYR A 119 -0.36 6.47 -3.59
N THR A 120 -0.05 6.72 -2.32
CA THR A 120 0.90 7.79 -1.94
C THR A 120 2.31 7.45 -2.41
N SER A 121 2.72 6.19 -2.24
CA SER A 121 4.02 5.70 -2.72
C SER A 121 4.13 5.70 -4.25
N ALA A 122 3.07 5.29 -4.95
CA ALA A 122 3.01 5.32 -6.40
C ALA A 122 3.03 6.75 -6.95
N HIS A 123 2.29 7.66 -6.32
CA HIS A 123 2.28 9.07 -6.68
C HIS A 123 3.67 9.70 -6.47
N ALA A 124 4.34 9.41 -5.36
CA ALA A 124 5.71 9.87 -5.12
C ALA A 124 6.69 9.35 -6.18
N ALA A 125 6.59 8.07 -6.57
CA ALA A 125 7.39 7.50 -7.66
C ALA A 125 7.10 8.18 -9.01
N PHE A 126 5.82 8.44 -9.29
CA PHE A 126 5.39 9.12 -10.50
C PHE A 126 5.95 10.55 -10.59
N GLU A 127 5.88 11.33 -9.51
CA GLU A 127 6.47 12.68 -9.42
C GLU A 127 7.99 12.66 -9.57
N ALA A 128 8.65 11.60 -9.12
CA ALA A 128 10.09 11.38 -9.33
C ALA A 128 10.45 10.95 -10.77
N GLY A 129 9.46 10.74 -11.65
CA GLY A 129 9.65 10.24 -13.01
C GLY A 129 9.93 8.74 -13.09
N ASP A 130 9.81 8.02 -11.98
CA ASP A 130 9.94 6.56 -11.91
C ASP A 130 8.58 5.89 -12.15
N TYR A 131 8.14 5.94 -13.41
CA TYR A 131 6.83 5.44 -13.81
C TYR A 131 6.70 3.92 -13.67
N GLU A 132 7.80 3.18 -13.86
CA GLU A 132 7.84 1.72 -13.70
C GLU A 132 7.61 1.34 -12.24
N THR A 133 8.33 1.97 -11.30
CA THR A 133 8.07 1.74 -9.87
C THR A 133 6.64 2.18 -9.50
N GLY A 134 6.20 3.34 -9.98
CA GLY A 134 4.85 3.84 -9.74
C GLY A 134 3.75 2.88 -10.18
N SER A 135 3.89 2.26 -11.36
CA SER A 135 2.91 1.30 -11.89
C SER A 135 2.86 -0.01 -11.10
N THR A 136 3.99 -0.43 -10.51
CA THR A 136 3.99 -1.60 -9.62
C THR A 136 3.36 -1.30 -8.26
N LEU A 137 3.58 -0.10 -7.72
CA LEU A 137 3.14 0.29 -6.38
C LEU A 137 1.65 0.58 -6.30
N VAL A 138 1.07 1.14 -7.36
CA VAL A 138 -0.34 1.56 -7.40
C VAL A 138 -1.31 0.38 -7.24
N LEU A 139 -0.85 -0.85 -7.45
CA LEU A 139 -1.62 -2.08 -7.23
C LEU A 139 -0.99 -3.02 -6.19
N ALA A 140 0.00 -2.56 -5.43
CA ALA A 140 0.71 -3.40 -4.47
C ALA A 140 -0.13 -3.71 -3.21
N GLY A 141 0.19 -4.83 -2.56
CA GLY A 141 -0.51 -5.29 -1.36
C GLY A 141 -1.70 -6.21 -1.64
N PRO A 142 -2.44 -6.61 -0.60
CA PRO A 142 -3.57 -7.53 -0.64
C PRO A 142 -4.67 -7.17 -1.63
N ASP A 143 -5.28 -8.16 -2.27
CA ASP A 143 -6.43 -7.93 -3.16
C ASP A 143 -7.66 -7.41 -2.43
N ARG A 144 -7.74 -7.62 -1.11
CA ARG A 144 -8.88 -7.21 -0.28
C ARG A 144 -9.19 -5.71 -0.35
N TRP A 145 -8.20 -4.83 -0.51
CA TRP A 145 -8.45 -3.39 -0.66
C TRP A 145 -8.81 -2.98 -2.10
N LYS A 146 -8.46 -3.79 -3.10
CA LYS A 146 -8.62 -3.52 -4.55
C LYS A 146 -10.05 -3.78 -5.07
N ARG A 147 -11.07 -3.49 -4.28
CA ARG A 147 -12.49 -3.74 -4.62
C ARG A 147 -13.16 -2.50 -5.19
N ASP A 148 -14.25 -2.70 -5.95
CA ASP A 148 -15.02 -1.61 -6.56
C ASP A 148 -15.42 -0.49 -5.59
N PRO A 149 -15.87 -0.74 -4.36
CA PRO A 149 -16.21 0.34 -3.43
C PRO A 149 -15.02 1.24 -3.08
N TYR A 150 -13.80 0.70 -3.07
CA TYR A 150 -12.59 1.49 -2.85
C TYR A 150 -12.32 2.38 -4.06
N TRP A 151 -12.31 1.82 -5.26
CA TRP A 151 -12.02 2.58 -6.49
C TRP A 151 -13.02 3.72 -6.73
N ILE A 152 -14.30 3.49 -6.42
CA ILE A 152 -15.34 4.52 -6.49
C ILE A 152 -15.07 5.65 -5.48
N ALA A 153 -14.61 5.33 -4.27
CA ALA A 153 -14.33 6.32 -3.23
C ALA A 153 -13.01 7.08 -3.45
N TYR A 154 -12.07 6.51 -4.20
CA TYR A 154 -10.73 7.06 -4.44
C TYR A 154 -10.42 7.10 -5.95
N PRO A 155 -11.14 7.91 -6.75
CA PRO A 155 -10.99 7.97 -8.20
C PRO A 155 -9.56 8.31 -8.65
N ASN A 156 -8.87 9.19 -7.90
CA ASN A 156 -7.47 9.56 -8.19
C ASN A 156 -6.53 8.35 -8.22
N HIS A 157 -6.83 7.29 -7.47
CA HIS A 157 -6.02 6.09 -7.46
C HIS A 157 -6.14 5.35 -8.79
N GLU A 158 -7.36 5.16 -9.32
CA GLU A 158 -7.55 4.52 -10.64
C GLU A 158 -7.06 5.42 -11.79
N ILE A 159 -7.16 6.76 -11.64
CA ILE A 159 -6.54 7.72 -12.57
C ILE A 159 -5.02 7.52 -12.61
N LEU A 160 -4.36 7.38 -11.47
CA LEU A 160 -2.92 7.16 -11.41
C LEU A 160 -2.52 5.84 -12.11
N VAL A 161 -3.29 4.76 -11.91
CA VAL A 161 -3.10 3.50 -12.67
C VAL A 161 -3.18 3.77 -14.17
N ALA A 162 -4.22 4.47 -14.62
CA ALA A 162 -4.42 4.77 -16.04
C ALA A 162 -3.30 5.64 -16.64
N LEU A 163 -2.81 6.63 -15.88
CA LEU A 163 -1.67 7.46 -16.26
C LEU A 163 -0.39 6.62 -16.36
N SER A 164 -0.07 5.80 -15.36
CA SER A 164 1.08 4.89 -15.41
C SER A 164 1.06 4.00 -16.67
N MET A 165 -0.10 3.39 -16.98
CA MET A 165 -0.27 2.62 -18.23
C MET A 165 0.04 3.46 -19.48
N ALA A 166 -0.34 4.73 -19.50
CA ALA A 166 -0.07 5.60 -20.63
C ALA A 166 1.41 5.94 -20.80
N TYR A 167 2.12 6.20 -19.70
CA TYR A 167 3.56 6.44 -19.73
C TYR A 167 4.36 5.20 -20.15
N GLU A 168 3.83 4.00 -19.88
CA GLU A 168 4.34 2.72 -20.39
C GLU A 168 3.97 2.45 -21.87
N GLY A 169 3.28 3.38 -22.55
CA GLY A 169 2.89 3.25 -23.95
C GLY A 169 1.54 2.56 -24.19
N ASN A 170 0.76 2.31 -23.13
CA ASN A 170 -0.59 1.72 -23.18
C ASN A 170 -1.69 2.74 -22.80
N ALA A 171 -1.67 3.91 -23.44
CA ALA A 171 -2.68 4.96 -23.17
C ALA A 171 -4.12 4.50 -23.47
N ARG A 172 -4.31 3.64 -24.47
CA ARG A 172 -5.62 3.05 -24.80
C ARG A 172 -6.17 2.20 -23.65
N GLY A 173 -5.33 1.39 -23.02
CA GLY A 173 -5.69 0.60 -21.84
C GLY A 173 -6.10 1.49 -20.68
N GLY A 174 -5.38 2.59 -20.44
CA GLY A 174 -5.76 3.58 -19.42
C GLY A 174 -7.12 4.24 -19.68
N ILE A 175 -7.41 4.63 -20.93
CA ILE A 175 -8.72 5.17 -21.30
C ILE A 175 -9.82 4.14 -21.07
N ALA A 176 -9.62 2.89 -21.51
CA ALA A 176 -10.58 1.80 -21.33
C ALA A 176 -10.85 1.51 -19.85
N LEU A 177 -9.80 1.54 -19.02
CA LEU A 177 -9.87 1.40 -17.56
C LEU A 177 -10.81 2.43 -16.94
N LEU A 178 -10.65 3.72 -17.28
CA LEU A 178 -11.49 4.80 -16.74
C LEU A 178 -12.90 4.84 -17.36
N SER A 179 -13.04 4.37 -18.61
CA SER A 179 -14.33 4.42 -19.33
C SER A 179 -15.31 3.33 -18.90
N ARG A 180 -14.84 2.24 -18.27
CA ARG A 180 -15.71 1.12 -17.89
C ARG A 180 -16.57 1.38 -16.65
N ARG A 181 -16.32 2.46 -15.91
CA ARG A 181 -16.94 2.75 -14.62
C ARG A 181 -18.28 3.44 -14.80
N THR A 182 -19.30 2.98 -14.07
CA THR A 182 -20.66 3.53 -14.13
C THR A 182 -21.24 3.63 -12.71
N PRO A 183 -21.60 4.84 -12.21
CA PRO A 183 -21.40 6.13 -12.86
C PRO A 183 -19.92 6.46 -13.02
N GLN A 184 -19.59 7.24 -14.05
CA GLN A 184 -18.22 7.72 -14.28
C GLN A 184 -18.00 8.99 -13.45
N PRO A 185 -17.03 9.02 -12.51
CA PRO A 185 -16.62 10.24 -11.81
C PRO A 185 -16.22 11.35 -12.79
N ASP A 186 -16.48 12.62 -12.44
CA ASP A 186 -16.17 13.74 -13.33
C ASP A 186 -14.64 13.87 -13.55
N GLU A 187 -13.84 13.55 -12.54
CA GLU A 187 -12.38 13.51 -12.60
C GLU A 187 -11.86 12.54 -13.68
N TYR A 188 -12.63 11.49 -14.01
CA TYR A 188 -12.23 10.55 -15.06
C TYR A 188 -12.31 11.19 -16.45
N LYS A 189 -13.21 12.14 -16.66
CA LYS A 189 -13.34 12.82 -17.96
C LYS A 189 -12.10 13.63 -18.27
N GLU A 190 -11.59 14.37 -17.29
CA GLU A 190 -10.36 15.14 -17.42
C GLU A 190 -9.14 14.22 -17.62
N ALA A 191 -9.05 13.15 -16.83
CA ALA A 191 -7.99 12.16 -16.99
C ALA A 191 -8.02 11.50 -18.38
N ILE A 192 -9.20 11.11 -18.89
CA ILE A 192 -9.35 10.54 -20.24
C ILE A 192 -8.89 11.52 -21.33
N GLN A 193 -9.17 12.81 -21.19
CA GLN A 193 -8.68 13.82 -22.13
C GLN A 193 -7.14 13.91 -22.12
N SER A 194 -6.53 13.92 -20.94
CA SER A 194 -5.08 13.89 -20.77
C SER A 194 -4.45 12.64 -21.41
N LEU A 195 -5.03 11.46 -21.17
CA LEU A 195 -4.59 10.20 -21.76
C LEU A 195 -4.69 10.20 -23.29
N ALA A 196 -5.77 10.77 -23.85
CA ALA A 196 -5.94 10.91 -25.29
C ALA A 196 -4.89 11.87 -25.90
N GLU A 197 -4.46 12.88 -25.17
CA GLU A 197 -3.34 13.73 -25.60
C GLU A 197 -2.00 12.99 -25.58
N ILE A 198 -1.70 12.24 -24.51
CA ILE A 198 -0.50 11.39 -24.42
C ILE A 198 -0.46 10.42 -25.61
N GLN A 199 -1.58 9.74 -25.88
CA GLN A 199 -1.70 8.82 -27.01
C GLN A 199 -1.38 9.50 -28.35
N ARG A 200 -1.92 10.71 -28.59
CA ARG A 200 -1.65 11.46 -29.83
C ARG A 200 -0.18 11.89 -29.94
N ARG A 201 0.46 12.26 -28.82
CA ARG A 201 1.90 12.58 -28.79
C ARG A 201 2.74 11.34 -29.13
N GLN A 202 2.43 10.19 -28.54
CA GLN A 202 3.12 8.92 -28.80
C GLN A 202 2.96 8.49 -30.26
N GLN A 203 1.76 8.60 -30.84
CA GLN A 203 1.53 8.27 -32.25
C GLN A 203 2.40 9.14 -33.16
N ARG A 204 2.37 10.47 -32.99
CA ARG A 204 3.18 11.40 -33.79
C ARG A 204 4.68 11.13 -33.67
N ALA A 205 5.15 10.66 -32.51
CA ALA A 205 6.55 10.31 -32.33
C ALA A 205 6.93 9.04 -33.11
N ARG A 206 6.02 8.06 -33.19
CA ARG A 206 6.20 6.84 -34.00
C ARG A 206 6.18 7.16 -35.49
N ASP A 207 5.18 7.93 -35.95
CA ASP A 207 5.06 8.32 -37.36
C ASP A 207 6.35 9.01 -37.85
N ARG A 208 6.90 9.93 -37.04
CA ARG A 208 8.19 10.60 -37.35
C ARG A 208 9.40 9.67 -37.32
N ALA A 209 9.40 8.65 -36.48
CA ALA A 209 10.48 7.68 -36.44
C ALA A 209 10.48 6.83 -37.72
N GLU A 210 9.29 6.41 -38.16
CA GLU A 210 9.07 5.67 -39.41
C GLU A 210 9.50 6.50 -40.64
N GLU A 211 9.12 7.78 -40.71
CA GLU A 211 9.54 8.70 -41.79
C GLU A 211 11.08 8.83 -41.88
N ASN A 212 11.77 8.96 -40.74
CA ASN A 212 13.24 9.08 -40.71
C ASN A 212 13.95 7.77 -41.10
N GLU A 213 13.35 6.61 -40.82
CA GLU A 213 13.89 5.32 -41.24
C GLU A 213 13.75 5.12 -42.75
N GLU A 214 12.67 5.62 -43.36
CA GLU A 214 12.46 5.57 -44.81
C GLU A 214 13.41 6.51 -45.59
N GLU A 215 13.71 7.70 -45.06
CA GLU A 215 14.62 8.66 -45.72
C GLU A 215 16.11 8.30 -45.58
N GLY A 216 16.47 7.49 -44.57
CA GLY A 216 17.85 7.12 -44.26
C GLY A 216 18.36 5.81 -44.90
N GLY A 217 17.50 5.04 -45.57
CA GLY A 217 17.81 3.75 -46.21
C GLY A 217 17.95 3.83 -47.72
#